data_AF-A0A7C1U5L0-F1
#
_entry.id   AF-A0A7C1U5L0-F1
#
_cell.length_a   1.000
_cell.length_b   1.000
_cell.length_c   1.000
_cell.angle_alpha   90.00
_cell.angle_beta   90.00
_cell.angle_gamma   90.00
#
_symmetry.space_group_name_H-M   'P 1'
#
loop_
_entity.id
_entity.type
_entity.pdbx_description
1 polymer ?
#
loop_
_entity_poly.entity_id
_entity_poly.type
_entity_poly.pdbx_seq_one_letter_code
_entity_poly.pdbx_strand_id
1 'polypeptide(L)'
;GTPKDIIAAVRAGVDMFDCVMPARNGRNAFAFTKNGPVRLRNSTHTDDAGPIEPGCKCYCCQNFSRGTLRHFFTCGEMLGPILTSLHNITFYQRLMAEMRQALRNGDFDEWSNRIDY
;
A
#
# COMPACT_ATOMS: atom_id res chain seq x y z
N GLY A 1 -0.95 12.20 -3.90
CA GLY A 1 -1.19 11.59 -5.21
C GLY A 1 -0.93 10.10 -5.16
N THR A 2 -0.71 9.48 -6.31
CA THR A 2 -0.26 8.08 -6.41
C THR A 2 1.19 7.95 -5.91
N PRO A 3 1.69 6.73 -5.63
CA PRO A 3 3.11 6.53 -5.28
C PRO A 3 4.07 7.10 -6.33
N LYS A 4 3.76 6.93 -7.63
CA LYS A 4 4.56 7.46 -8.74
C LYS A 4 4.59 8.99 -8.75
N ASP A 5 3.44 9.64 -8.53
CA ASP A 5 3.37 11.11 -8.48
C ASP A 5 4.21 11.68 -7.32
N ILE A 6 4.17 11.00 -6.17
CA ILE A 6 4.94 11.42 -4.99
C ILE A 6 6.44 11.37 -5.28
N ILE A 7 6.93 10.29 -5.90
CA ILE A 7 8.35 10.15 -6.25
C ILE A 7 8.78 11.25 -7.23
N ALA A 8 7.97 11.50 -8.26
CA ALA A 8 8.24 12.55 -9.23
C ALA A 8 8.26 13.94 -8.59
N ALA A 9 7.34 14.20 -7.66
CA ALA A 9 7.28 15.47 -6.94
C ALA A 9 8.45 15.66 -5.95
N VAL A 10 8.87 14.60 -5.25
CA VAL A 10 10.08 14.64 -4.40
C VAL A 10 11.32 14.94 -5.26
N ARG A 11 11.44 14.33 -6.45
CA ARG A 11 12.51 14.65 -7.41
C ARG A 11 12.48 16.13 -7.84
N ALA A 12 11.29 16.74 -7.87
CA ALA A 12 11.09 18.15 -8.19
C ALA A 12 11.22 19.09 -6.97
N GLY A 13 11.59 18.58 -5.79
CA GLY A 13 11.80 19.38 -4.58
C GLY A 13 10.54 19.63 -3.74
N VAL A 14 9.49 18.82 -3.88
CA VAL A 14 8.30 18.89 -3.01
C VAL A 14 8.51 18.05 -1.75
N ASP A 15 8.32 18.67 -0.58
CA ASP A 15 8.60 18.05 0.72
C ASP A 15 7.37 17.57 1.50
N MET A 16 6.17 18.01 1.11
CA MET A 16 4.92 17.71 1.83
C MET A 16 3.82 17.22 0.89
N PHE A 17 3.04 16.24 1.36
CA PHE A 17 1.96 15.61 0.61
C PHE A 17 0.76 15.29 1.50
N ASP A 18 -0.43 15.57 0.99
CA ASP A 18 -1.68 15.03 1.49
C ASP A 18 -2.44 14.31 0.36
N CYS A 19 -3.22 13.29 0.72
CA CYS A 19 -4.10 12.63 -0.23
C CYS A 19 -5.11 11.72 0.48
N VAL A 20 -6.35 11.72 -0.01
CA VAL A 20 -7.36 10.76 0.45
C VAL A 20 -7.15 9.35 -0.11
N MET A 21 -6.31 9.18 -1.14
CA MET A 21 -6.18 7.91 -1.89
C MET A 21 -5.93 6.68 -1.01
N PRO A 22 -4.99 6.67 -0.04
CA PRO A 22 -4.71 5.47 0.76
C PRO A 22 -5.96 4.94 1.48
N ALA A 23 -6.68 5.83 2.16
CA ALA A 23 -7.88 5.48 2.91
C ALA A 23 -9.09 5.25 1.99
N ARG A 24 -9.31 6.11 0.99
CA ARG A 24 -10.44 5.98 0.05
C ARG A 24 -10.35 4.68 -0.74
N ASN A 25 -9.17 4.31 -1.21
CA ASN A 25 -8.96 3.05 -1.94
C ASN A 25 -9.00 1.84 -1.01
N GLY A 26 -8.51 1.97 0.22
CA GLY A 26 -8.62 0.92 1.23
C GLY A 26 -10.07 0.53 1.49
N ARG A 27 -10.97 1.52 1.64
CA ARG A 27 -12.43 1.27 1.76
C ARG A 27 -13.05 0.61 0.53
N ASN A 28 -12.43 0.73 -0.64
CA ASN A 28 -12.89 0.17 -1.91
C ASN A 28 -12.10 -1.08 -2.33
N ALA A 29 -11.58 -1.85 -1.35
CA ALA A 29 -10.90 -3.12 -1.58
C ALA A 29 -9.67 -3.04 -2.51
N PHE A 30 -9.01 -1.88 -2.54
CA PHE A 30 -7.78 -1.66 -3.28
C PHE A 30 -6.62 -1.44 -2.32
N ALA A 31 -5.67 -2.35 -2.34
CA ALA A 31 -4.50 -2.31 -1.49
C ALA A 31 -3.24 -1.98 -2.31
N PHE A 32 -2.45 -1.02 -1.85
CA PHE A 32 -1.16 -0.72 -2.45
C PHE A 32 -0.09 -1.71 -1.97
N THR A 33 0.76 -2.21 -2.87
CA THR A 33 1.91 -3.04 -2.51
C THR A 33 3.11 -2.64 -3.37
N LYS A 34 4.31 -3.14 -3.05
CA LYS A 34 5.52 -2.92 -3.85
C LYS A 34 5.47 -3.59 -5.22
N ASN A 35 4.67 -4.64 -5.38
CA ASN A 35 4.57 -5.42 -6.62
C ASN A 35 3.30 -5.04 -7.41
N GLY A 36 2.88 -3.78 -7.30
CA GLY A 36 1.62 -3.28 -7.84
C GLY A 36 0.42 -3.51 -6.91
N PRO A 37 -0.75 -2.98 -7.27
CA PRO A 37 -1.91 -3.01 -6.40
C PRO A 37 -2.64 -4.35 -6.38
N VAL A 38 -3.18 -4.70 -5.22
CA VAL A 38 -4.03 -5.89 -5.01
C VAL A 38 -5.50 -5.47 -4.94
N ARG A 39 -6.34 -6.11 -5.76
CA ARG A 39 -7.80 -5.92 -5.80
C ARG A 39 -8.47 -7.03 -4.99
N LEU A 40 -8.77 -6.77 -3.72
CA LEU A 40 -9.19 -7.78 -2.75
C LEU A 40 -10.55 -8.44 -3.05
N ARG A 41 -11.36 -7.85 -3.94
CA ARG A 41 -12.61 -8.48 -4.41
C ARG A 41 -12.41 -9.54 -5.50
N ASN A 42 -11.22 -9.63 -6.08
CA ASN A 42 -10.96 -10.59 -7.15
C ASN A 42 -11.10 -12.03 -6.65
N SER A 43 -11.70 -12.90 -7.48
CA SER A 43 -11.96 -14.31 -7.15
C SER A 43 -10.68 -15.11 -6.88
N THR A 44 -9.54 -14.69 -7.46
CA THR A 44 -8.21 -15.26 -7.22
C THR A 44 -7.81 -15.28 -5.74
N HIS A 45 -8.41 -14.42 -4.90
CA HIS A 45 -8.09 -14.34 -3.48
C HIS A 45 -8.98 -15.22 -2.60
N THR A 46 -9.93 -15.98 -3.14
CA THR A 46 -10.96 -16.69 -2.34
C THR A 46 -10.34 -17.62 -1.28
N ASP A 47 -9.35 -18.42 -1.67
CA ASP A 47 -8.65 -19.38 -0.77
C ASP A 47 -7.20 -18.95 -0.49
N ASP A 48 -6.90 -17.67 -0.68
CA ASP A 48 -5.56 -17.13 -0.59
C ASP A 48 -5.18 -16.86 0.86
N ALA A 49 -4.43 -17.79 1.45
CA ALA A 49 -3.94 -17.71 2.82
C ALA A 49 -2.80 -16.69 3.03
N GLY A 50 -2.27 -16.10 1.95
CA GLY A 50 -1.20 -15.11 2.03
C GLY A 50 -1.68 -13.74 2.51
N PRO A 51 -0.79 -12.90 3.09
CA PRO A 51 -1.10 -11.52 3.44
C PRO A 51 -1.27 -10.66 2.18
N ILE A 52 -1.71 -9.40 2.35
CA ILE A 52 -1.74 -8.44 1.23
C ILE A 52 -0.35 -8.29 0.60
N GLU A 53 0.67 -8.10 1.44
CA GLU A 53 2.06 -7.90 1.02
C GLU A 53 2.99 -8.69 1.95
N PRO A 54 3.71 -9.70 1.44
CA PRO A 54 4.71 -10.43 2.21
C PRO A 54 5.75 -9.49 2.82
N GLY A 55 6.07 -9.70 4.11
CA GLY A 55 7.04 -8.86 4.84
C GLY A 55 6.52 -7.51 5.33
N CYS A 56 5.28 -7.13 5.01
CA CYS A 56 4.65 -5.95 5.61
C CYS A 56 4.34 -6.19 7.09
N LYS A 57 4.82 -5.29 7.96
CA LYS A 57 4.67 -5.39 9.42
C LYS A 57 3.40 -4.72 9.96
N CYS A 58 2.43 -4.38 9.11
CA CYS A 58 1.18 -3.79 9.56
C CYS A 58 0.28 -4.86 10.21
N TYR A 59 -0.60 -4.45 11.12
CA TYR A 59 -1.52 -5.37 11.81
C TYR A 59 -2.37 -6.20 10.84
N CYS A 60 -2.81 -5.61 9.72
CA CYS A 60 -3.54 -6.33 8.68
C CYS A 60 -2.73 -7.51 8.11
N CYS A 61 -1.51 -7.26 7.62
CA CYS A 61 -0.67 -8.28 6.97
C CYS A 61 -0.15 -9.34 7.94
N GLN A 62 -0.07 -9.04 9.24
CA GLN A 62 0.40 -10.01 10.24
C GLN A 62 -0.70 -10.97 10.72
N ASN A 63 -1.97 -10.59 10.59
CA ASN A 63 -3.08 -11.31 11.24
C ASN A 63 -4.16 -11.79 10.27
N PHE A 64 -4.23 -11.26 9.05
CA PHE A 64 -5.30 -11.55 8.11
C PHE A 64 -4.77 -11.90 6.72
N SER A 65 -5.38 -12.92 6.12
CA SER A 65 -5.10 -13.33 4.75
C SER A 65 -5.93 -12.54 3.73
N ARG A 66 -5.53 -12.60 2.46
CA ARG A 66 -6.29 -12.01 1.35
C ARG A 66 -7.67 -12.65 1.21
N GLY A 67 -7.81 -13.95 1.48
CA GLY A 67 -9.11 -14.64 1.55
C GLY A 67 -10.01 -14.09 2.64
N THR A 68 -9.50 -13.90 3.85
CA THR A 68 -10.27 -13.32 4.95
C THR A 68 -10.70 -11.88 4.64
N LEU A 69 -9.80 -11.06 4.09
CA LEU A 69 -10.13 -9.69 3.69
C LEU A 69 -11.18 -9.66 2.58
N ARG A 70 -11.05 -10.55 1.58
CA ARG A 70 -12.05 -10.71 0.52
C ARG A 70 -13.42 -11.05 1.11
N HIS A 71 -13.47 -11.96 2.07
CA HIS A 71 -14.71 -12.31 2.77
C HIS A 71 -15.35 -11.08 3.43
N PHE A 72 -14.60 -10.31 4.21
CA PHE A 72 -15.12 -9.07 4.82
C PHE A 72 -15.70 -8.10 3.79
N PHE A 73 -15.02 -7.90 2.65
CA PHE A 73 -15.55 -7.04 1.59
C PHE A 73 -16.79 -7.60 0.89
N THR A 74 -16.94 -8.92 0.84
CA THR A 74 -18.08 -9.59 0.20
C THR A 74 -19.32 -9.52 1.08
N CYS A 75 -19.14 -9.70 2.40
CA CYS A 75 -20.21 -9.66 3.39
C CYS A 75 -20.55 -8.23 3.86
N GLY A 76 -19.85 -7.20 3.36
CA GLY A 76 -20.09 -5.80 3.71
C GLY A 76 -19.61 -5.41 5.11
N GLU A 77 -18.66 -6.17 5.67
CA GLU A 77 -18.16 -5.93 7.03
C GLU A 77 -17.14 -4.79 7.06
N MET A 78 -17.29 -3.88 8.02
CA MET A 78 -16.42 -2.70 8.14
C MET A 78 -14.96 -3.02 8.46
N LEU A 79 -14.67 -4.22 8.97
CA LEU A 79 -13.31 -4.65 9.29
C LEU A 79 -12.42 -4.70 8.03
N GLY A 80 -12.95 -5.13 6.87
CA GLY A 80 -12.21 -5.12 5.60
C GLY A 80 -11.72 -3.72 5.20
N PRO A 81 -12.61 -2.72 5.09
CA PRO A 81 -12.27 -1.31 4.90
C PRO A 81 -11.26 -0.76 5.92
N ILE A 82 -11.41 -1.08 7.22
CA ILE A 82 -10.51 -0.61 8.29
C ILE A 82 -9.10 -1.18 8.09
N LEU A 83 -8.98 -2.49 7.97
CA LEU A 83 -7.70 -3.20 7.84
C LEU A 83 -6.95 -2.80 6.56
N THR A 84 -7.68 -2.68 5.44
CA THR A 84 -7.07 -2.30 4.16
C THR A 84 -6.63 -0.84 4.17
N SER A 85 -7.40 0.05 4.81
CA SER A 85 -6.99 1.45 4.99
C SER A 85 -5.73 1.56 5.86
N LEU A 86 -5.67 0.78 6.95
CA LEU A 86 -4.49 0.69 7.81
C LEU A 86 -3.26 0.25 7.00
N HIS A 87 -3.37 -0.85 6.24
CA HIS A 87 -2.29 -1.33 5.37
C HIS A 87 -1.83 -0.25 4.38
N ASN A 88 -2.75 0.41 3.69
CA ASN A 88 -2.42 1.43 2.71
C ASN A 88 -1.71 2.64 3.32
N ILE A 89 -2.15 3.09 4.51
CA ILE A 89 -1.46 4.18 5.22
C ILE A 89 -0.06 3.72 5.61
N THR A 90 0.09 2.51 6.15
CA THR A 90 1.41 1.95 6.47
C THR A 90 2.30 1.82 5.23
N PHE A 91 1.75 1.44 4.07
CA PHE A 91 2.49 1.41 2.81
C PHE A 91 3.01 2.80 2.43
N TYR A 92 2.18 3.84 2.48
CA TYR A 92 2.63 5.21 2.19
C TYR A 92 3.69 5.69 3.18
N GLN A 93 3.56 5.37 4.47
CA GLN A 93 4.58 5.72 5.46
C GLN A 93 5.92 5.00 5.21
N ARG A 94 5.89 3.74 4.80
CA ARG A 94 7.10 2.99 4.39
C ARG A 94 7.73 3.59 3.14
N LEU A 95 6.94 3.90 2.11
CA LEU A 95 7.42 4.58 0.91
C LEU A 95 8.13 5.90 1.26
N MET A 96 7.52 6.72 2.11
CA MET A 96 8.12 7.98 2.58
C MET A 96 9.42 7.76 3.37
N ALA A 97 9.49 6.70 4.18
CA ALA A 97 10.71 6.36 4.92
C ALA A 97 11.83 5.90 3.98
N GLU A 98 11.52 5.08 2.98
CA GLU A 98 12.45 4.60 1.96
C GLU A 98 13.00 5.76 1.13
N MET A 99 12.14 6.68 0.67
CA MET A 99 12.57 7.90 -0.04
C MET A 99 13.51 8.76 0.81
N ARG A 100 13.17 9.02 2.07
CA ARG A 100 14.05 9.77 2.99
C ARG A 100 15.39 9.09 3.19
N GLN A 101 15.42 7.76 3.24
CA GLN A 101 16.68 7.02 3.38
C GLN A 101 17.52 7.13 2.11
N ALA A 102 16.91 7.00 0.93
CA ALA A 102 17.63 7.08 -0.33
C ALA A 102 18.19 8.50 -0.59
N LEU A 103 17.44 9.55 -0.21
CA LEU A 103 17.93 10.92 -0.24
C LEU A 103 19.15 11.12 0.67
N ARG A 104 19.13 10.58 1.90
CA ARG A 104 20.28 10.66 2.83
C ARG A 104 21.51 9.91 2.31
N ASN A 105 21.30 8.81 1.59
CA ASN A 105 22.36 8.00 1.02
C ASN A 105 22.91 8.57 -0.31
N GLY A 106 22.23 9.54 -0.91
CA GLY A 106 22.57 10.08 -2.23
C GLY A 106 22.23 9.15 -3.40
N ASP A 107 21.42 8.11 -3.20
CA ASP A 107 21.06 7.10 -4.21
C ASP A 107 19.58 7.17 -4.63
N PHE A 108 18.89 8.29 -4.37
CA PHE A 108 17.46 8.46 -4.65
C PHE A 108 17.09 8.17 -6.11
N ASP A 109 17.88 8.63 -7.07
CA ASP A 109 17.59 8.40 -8.48
C ASP A 109 17.69 6.92 -8.85
N GLU A 110 18.74 6.22 -8.41
CA GLU A 110 18.89 4.78 -8.60
C GLU A 110 17.77 4.00 -7.89
N TRP A 111 17.46 4.38 -6.64
CA TRP A 111 16.35 3.81 -5.88
C TRP A 111 15.02 3.96 -6.62
N SER A 112 14.71 5.14 -7.14
CA SER A 112 13.44 5.40 -7.83
C SER A 112 13.29 4.65 -9.14
N ASN A 113 14.39 4.38 -9.86
CA ASN A 113 14.37 3.63 -11.12
C ASN A 113 14.19 2.11 -10.89
N ARG A 114 14.52 1.61 -9.70
CA ARG A 114 14.38 0.20 -9.33
C ARG A 114 12.96 -0.18 -8.95
N ILE A 115 12.11 0.80 -8.62
CA ILE A 115 10.78 0.52 -8.09
C ILE A 115 9.71 0.82 -9.13
N ASP A 116 8.87 -0.17 -9.41
CA ASP A 116 7.74 -0.03 -10.31
C ASP A 116 6.43 -0.13 -9.53
N TYR A 117 5.83 1.02 -9.23
CA TYR A 117 4.58 1.15 -8.48
C TYR A 117 3.32 1.21 -9.33
#